data_AF-A0A3S2AE82-F1
#
_entry.id   AF-A0A3S2AE82-F1
#
_cell.length_a   1.000
_cell.length_b   1.000
_cell.length_c   1.000
_cell.angle_alpha   90.00
_cell.angle_beta   90.00
_cell.angle_gamma   90.00
#
_symmetry.space_group_name_H-M   'P 1'
#
loop_
_entity.id
_entity.type
_entity.pdbx_description
1 polymer ?
#
loop_
_entity_poly.entity_id
_entity_poly.type
_entity_poly.pdbx_seq_one_letter_code
_entity_poly.pdbx_strand_id
1 'polypeptide(L)'
;CGVPGLVVVEGAAPKALARLDTPDAIFIGGGGSDTGVLSTAIKVLRSGGRLVANAVTLEMEALLLAQHTKLGGDLTRINISRASPVGSMQAWRPAMPVTQWSWMKP
;
A
#
# COMPACT_ATOMS: atom_id res chain seq x y z
N CYS A 1 7.72 23.86 12.76
CA CYS A 1 6.79 22.94 12.06
C CYS A 1 7.43 21.56 12.05
N GLY A 2 6.64 20.50 12.29
CA GLY A 2 7.14 19.13 12.40
C GLY A 2 5.97 18.15 12.45
N VAL A 3 6.26 16.89 12.71
CA VAL A 3 5.28 15.80 12.82
C VAL A 3 5.21 15.30 14.27
N PRO A 4 4.68 16.10 15.21
CA PRO A 4 4.77 15.80 16.65
C PRO A 4 4.05 14.50 17.06
N GLY A 5 3.12 14.00 16.23
CA GLY A 5 2.44 12.72 16.43
C GLY A 5 3.08 11.53 15.70
N LEU A 6 4.23 11.71 15.02
CA LEU A 6 4.92 10.62 14.34
C LEU A 6 5.69 9.79 15.36
N VAL A 7 5.37 8.49 15.41
CA VAL A 7 6.14 7.50 16.15
C VAL A 7 6.78 6.56 15.14
N VAL A 8 8.11 6.42 15.22
CA VAL A 8 8.86 5.46 14.41
C VAL A 8 9.00 4.17 15.21
N VAL A 9 8.59 3.06 14.60
CA VAL A 9 8.76 1.73 15.19
C VAL A 9 9.66 0.92 14.28
N GLU A 10 10.86 0.63 14.77
CA GLU A 10 11.82 -0.22 14.08
C GLU A 10 11.47 -1.69 14.29
N GLY A 11 11.10 -2.36 13.20
CA GLY A 11 10.78 -3.79 13.22
C GLY A 11 10.07 -4.24 11.94
N ALA A 12 9.96 -5.56 11.78
CA ALA A 12 9.27 -6.15 10.65
C ALA A 12 7.79 -6.43 10.98
N ALA A 13 6.89 -6.04 10.09
CA ALA A 13 5.54 -6.57 10.08
C ALA A 13 5.58 -8.09 9.76
N PRO A 14 4.65 -8.90 10.30
CA PRO A 14 3.53 -8.51 11.15
C PRO A 14 3.90 -8.34 12.65
N LYS A 15 5.08 -8.76 13.08
CA LYS A 15 5.46 -8.80 14.51
C LYS A 15 5.47 -7.41 15.17
N ALA A 16 5.98 -6.40 14.48
CA ALA A 16 6.02 -5.03 14.97
C ALA A 16 4.61 -4.43 15.17
N LEU A 17 3.61 -4.91 14.42
CA LEU A 17 2.23 -4.41 14.52
C LEU A 17 1.54 -4.83 15.83
N ALA A 18 1.99 -5.91 16.47
CA ALA A 18 1.33 -6.47 17.65
C ALA A 18 1.38 -5.56 18.90
N ARG A 19 2.27 -4.57 18.91
CA ARG A 19 2.46 -3.62 20.03
C ARG A 19 1.81 -2.27 19.79
N LEU A 20 1.16 -2.09 18.63
CA LEU A 20 0.53 -0.83 18.25
C LEU A 20 -0.94 -0.80 18.66
N ASP A 21 -1.44 0.40 18.90
CA ASP A 21 -2.87 0.62 19.06
C ASP A 21 -3.64 0.24 17.78
N THR A 22 -4.92 -0.09 17.95
CA THR A 22 -5.80 -0.43 16.82
C THR A 22 -5.92 0.76 15.87
N PRO A 23 -5.44 0.67 14.62
CA PRO A 23 -5.44 1.80 13.70
C PRO A 23 -6.81 2.04 13.08
N ASP A 24 -7.11 3.30 12.79
CA ASP A 24 -8.25 3.73 11.98
C ASP A 24 -7.96 3.66 10.47
N ALA A 25 -6.68 3.74 10.09
CA ALA A 25 -6.23 3.60 8.71
C ALA A 25 -4.87 2.91 8.63
N ILE A 26 -4.69 2.10 7.59
CA ILE A 26 -3.42 1.40 7.30
C ILE A 26 -3.02 1.67 5.85
N PHE A 27 -1.76 2.02 5.64
CA PHE A 27 -1.13 2.10 4.32
C PHE A 27 0.00 1.08 4.20
N ILE A 28 -0.02 0.27 3.13
CA ILE A 28 1.02 -0.72 2.82
C ILE A 28 1.71 -0.30 1.52
N GLY A 29 2.91 0.29 1.65
CA GLY A 29 3.70 0.77 0.51
C GLY A 29 4.67 -0.26 -0.08
N GLY A 30 5.16 -1.20 0.73
CA GLY A 30 6.13 -2.24 0.35
C GLY A 30 6.13 -3.36 1.38
N GLY A 31 6.58 -4.56 1.00
CA GLY A 31 6.60 -5.73 1.89
C GLY A 31 5.22 -6.36 2.17
N GLY A 32 4.15 -5.92 1.49
CA GLY A 32 2.83 -6.57 1.62
C GLY A 32 2.80 -8.02 1.12
N SER A 33 3.77 -8.41 0.30
CA SER A 33 4.01 -9.77 -0.18
C SER A 33 4.67 -10.66 0.88
N ASP A 34 5.24 -10.08 1.94
CA ASP A 34 5.77 -10.86 3.06
C ASP A 34 4.60 -11.54 3.76
N THR A 35 4.76 -12.86 3.96
CA THR A 35 3.68 -13.76 4.36
C THR A 35 3.02 -13.26 5.64
N GLY A 36 1.76 -12.86 5.55
CA GLY A 36 0.93 -12.50 6.70
C GLY A 36 0.85 -11.01 7.04
N VAL A 37 1.57 -10.13 6.35
CA VAL A 37 1.47 -8.67 6.59
C VAL A 37 0.07 -8.16 6.26
N LEU A 38 -0.42 -8.43 5.05
CA LEU A 38 -1.73 -7.96 4.59
C LEU A 38 -2.89 -8.54 5.42
N SER A 39 -2.82 -9.83 5.76
CA SER A 39 -3.84 -10.48 6.59
C SER A 39 -3.85 -9.93 8.02
N THR A 40 -2.67 -9.66 8.60
CA THR A 40 -2.56 -9.04 9.92
C THR A 40 -3.11 -7.62 9.89
N ALA A 41 -2.78 -6.83 8.87
CA ALA A 41 -3.31 -5.48 8.69
C ALA A 41 -4.84 -5.46 8.65
N ILE A 42 -5.46 -6.33 7.84
CA ILE A 42 -6.93 -6.48 7.78
C ILE A 42 -7.51 -6.85 9.16
N LYS A 43 -6.83 -7.75 9.88
CA LYS A 43 -7.29 -8.21 11.19
C LYS A 43 -7.26 -7.09 12.24
N VAL A 44 -6.15 -6.35 12.33
CA VAL A 44 -5.96 -5.31 13.37
C VAL A 44 -6.65 -3.99 13.05
N LEU A 45 -7.01 -3.73 11.79
CA LEU A 45 -7.75 -2.53 11.41
C LEU A 45 -9.09 -2.45 12.16
N ARG A 46 -9.44 -1.27 12.66
CA ARG A 46 -10.75 -1.02 13.29
C ARG A 46 -11.89 -1.19 12.27
N SER A 47 -13.07 -1.61 12.72
CA SER A 47 -14.29 -1.54 11.89
C SER A 47 -14.58 -0.09 11.49
N GLY A 48 -15.00 0.14 10.26
CA GLY A 48 -15.08 1.47 9.63
C GLY A 48 -13.72 2.04 9.20
N GLY A 49 -12.61 1.38 9.52
CA GLY A 49 -11.28 1.81 9.14
C GLY A 49 -10.93 1.53 7.68
N ARG A 50 -9.92 2.23 7.15
CA ARG A 50 -9.50 2.12 5.74
C ARG A 50 -8.14 1.45 5.58
N LEU A 51 -8.04 0.49 4.66
CA LEU A 51 -6.78 -0.09 4.22
C LEU A 51 -6.50 0.34 2.78
N VAL A 52 -5.29 0.86 2.54
CA VAL A 52 -4.77 1.14 1.20
C VAL A 52 -3.46 0.39 1.02
N ALA A 53 -3.32 -0.35 -0.08
CA ALA A 53 -2.10 -1.09 -0.39
C ALA A 53 -1.67 -0.85 -1.83
N ASN A 54 -0.37 -0.60 -2.02
CA ASN A 54 0.23 -0.36 -3.33
C ASN A 54 1.11 -1.56 -3.73
N ALA A 55 1.04 -1.93 -5.01
CA ALA A 55 1.82 -2.98 -5.63
C ALA A 55 2.53 -2.45 -6.88
N VAL A 56 3.80 -2.80 -7.03
CA VAL A 56 4.60 -2.57 -8.25
C VAL A 56 5.17 -3.85 -8.83
N THR A 57 5.10 -4.97 -8.09
CA THR A 57 5.53 -6.29 -8.53
C THR A 57 4.32 -7.17 -8.84
N LEU A 58 4.48 -8.14 -9.74
CA LEU A 58 3.39 -9.02 -10.18
C LEU A 58 2.84 -9.88 -9.02
N GLU A 59 3.69 -10.31 -8.09
CA GLU A 59 3.30 -11.11 -6.92
C GLU A 59 2.38 -10.32 -6.00
N MET A 60 2.72 -9.05 -5.74
CA MET A 60 1.89 -8.17 -4.92
C MET A 60 0.60 -7.78 -5.66
N GLU A 61 0.65 -7.58 -6.97
CA GLU A 61 -0.55 -7.36 -7.78
C GLU A 61 -1.52 -8.53 -7.69
N ALA A 62 -1.03 -9.76 -7.86
CA ALA A 62 -1.84 -10.96 -7.72
C ALA A 62 -2.49 -11.06 -6.33
N LEU A 63 -1.75 -10.69 -5.28
CA LEU A 63 -2.28 -10.65 -3.92
C LEU A 63 -3.40 -9.60 -3.77
N LEU A 64 -3.22 -8.39 -4.32
CA LEU A 64 -4.23 -7.33 -4.26
C LEU A 64 -5.48 -7.68 -5.07
N LEU A 65 -5.33 -8.27 -6.27
CA LEU A 65 -6.45 -8.78 -7.04
C LEU A 65 -7.23 -9.83 -6.24
N ALA A 66 -6.52 -10.77 -5.59
CA ALA A 66 -7.16 -11.80 -4.78
C ALA A 66 -7.94 -11.21 -3.58
N GLN A 67 -7.43 -10.16 -2.93
CA GLN A 67 -8.18 -9.49 -1.85
C GLN A 67 -9.37 -8.70 -2.38
N HIS A 68 -9.21 -8.02 -3.53
CA HIS A 68 -10.33 -7.33 -4.17
C HIS A 68 -11.47 -8.31 -4.47
N THR A 69 -11.17 -9.47 -5.07
CA THR A 69 -12.20 -10.48 -5.35
C THR A 69 -12.88 -10.99 -4.09
N LYS A 70 -12.16 -11.09 -2.96
CA LYS A 70 -12.69 -11.62 -1.69
C LYS A 70 -13.47 -10.58 -0.88
N LEU A 71 -13.01 -9.35 -0.82
CA LEU A 71 -13.45 -8.32 0.12
C LEU A 71 -14.10 -7.11 -0.56
N GLY A 72 -14.05 -7.02 -1.89
CA GLY A 72 -14.46 -5.85 -2.65
C GLY A 72 -13.44 -4.71 -2.52
N GLY A 73 -13.94 -3.49 -2.39
CA GLY A 73 -13.12 -2.29 -2.47
C GLY A 73 -12.78 -1.90 -3.91
N ASP A 74 -11.96 -0.86 -4.04
CA ASP A 74 -11.57 -0.27 -5.31
C ASP A 74 -10.16 -0.71 -5.70
N LEU A 75 -9.99 -1.13 -6.95
CA LEU A 75 -8.70 -1.46 -7.52
C LEU A 75 -8.39 -0.50 -8.67
N THR A 76 -7.28 0.24 -8.56
CA THR A 76 -6.87 1.26 -9.52
C THR A 76 -5.48 0.96 -10.05
N ARG A 77 -5.29 1.02 -11.37
CA ARG A 77 -3.97 0.98 -12.02
C ARG A 77 -3.55 2.40 -12.37
N ILE A 78 -2.42 2.85 -11.82
CA ILE A 78 -1.90 4.21 -11.99
C ILE A 78 -0.65 4.17 -12.87
N ASN A 79 -0.71 4.85 -14.02
CA ASN A 79 0.42 5.05 -14.92
C ASN A 79 0.79 6.52 -14.95
N ILE A 80 2.06 6.84 -14.69
CA ILE A 80 2.56 8.22 -14.68
C ILE A 80 3.80 8.28 -15.56
N SER A 81 3.81 9.27 -16.46
CA SER A 81 5.00 9.66 -17.22
C SER A 81 5.38 11.07 -16.85
N ARG A 82 6.68 11.34 -16.75
CA ARG A 82 7.20 12.69 -16.50
C ARG A 82 8.17 13.07 -17.61
N ALA A 83 8.20 14.35 -17.96
CA ALA A 83 9.18 14.85 -18.91
C ALA A 83 10.60 14.63 -18.35
N SER A 84 11.49 14.12 -19.19
CA SER A 84 12.90 13.88 -18.87
C SER A 84 13.75 14.30 -20.08
N PRO A 85 14.96 14.84 -19.86
CA PRO A 85 15.87 15.18 -20.94
C PRO A 85 16.28 13.94 -21.75
N VAL A 86 16.37 14.10 -23.07
CA VAL A 86 16.98 13.17 -24.02
C VAL A 86 17.84 14.00 -24.98
N GLY A 87 19.15 14.07 -24.71
CA GLY A 87 20.03 15.05 -25.37
C GLY A 87 19.59 16.48 -25.05
N SER A 88 19.36 17.29 -26.09
CA SER A 88 18.86 18.67 -25.98
C SER A 88 17.33 18.79 -25.99
N MET A 89 16.60 17.69 -26.15
CA MET A 89 15.13 17.66 -26.22
C MET A 89 14.51 17.05 -24.96
N GLN A 90 13.18 17.06 -24.88
CA GLN A 90 12.40 16.41 -23.82
C GLN A 90 11.62 15.22 -24.38
N ALA A 91 11.55 14.14 -23.59
CA ALA A 91 10.68 13.01 -23.88
C ALA A 91 9.92 12.58 -22.62
N TRP A 92 8.83 11.85 -22.81
CA TRP A 92 8.11 11.22 -21.71
C TRP A 92 8.88 9.99 -21.20
N ARG A 93 9.26 10.02 -19.93
CA ARG A 93 9.80 8.84 -19.24
C ARG A 93 8.71 8.23 -18.36
N PRO A 94 8.18 7.04 -18.69
CA PRO A 94 7.20 6.36 -17.86
C PRO A 94 7.86 5.86 -16.56
N ALA A 95 7.13 5.99 -15.45
CA ALA A 95 7.43 5.28 -14.20
C ALA A 95 6.83 3.87 -14.25
N MET A 96 7.32 2.97 -13.37
CA MET A 96 6.65 1.68 -13.18
C MET A 96 5.20 1.92 -12.75
N PRO A 97 4.23 1.20 -13.33
CA PRO A 97 2.83 1.31 -12.92
C PRO A 97 2.67 0.91 -11.46
N VAL A 98 1.75 1.56 -10.77
CA VAL A 98 1.35 1.19 -9.41
C VAL A 98 -0.08 0.68 -9.47
N THR A 99 -0.30 -0.54 -9.00
CA THR A 99 -1.64 -1.06 -8.72
C THR A 99 -1.98 -0.75 -7.27
N GLN A 100 -3.07 -0.04 -7.03
CA GLN A 100 -3.53 0.34 -5.70
C GLN A 100 -4.87 -0.32 -5.40
N TRP A 101 -4.96 -0.96 -4.24
CA TRP A 101 -6.22 -1.46 -3.68
C TRP A 101 -6.61 -0.62 -2.47
N SER A 102 -7.86 -0.17 -2.42
CA SER A 102 -8.43 0.61 -1.33
C SER A 102 -9.71 -0.08 -0.84
N TRP A 103 -9.79 -0.38 0.45
CA TRP A 103 -10.91 -1.10 1.04
C TRP A 103 -11.25 -0.51 2.41
N MET A 104 -12.55 -0.43 2.73
CA MET A 104 -13.02 -0.11 4.08
C MET A 104 -13.51 -1.36 4.78
N LYS A 105 -13.08 -1.54 6.02
CA LYS A 105 -13.52 -2.65 6.86
C LYS A 105 -14.96 -2.42 7.30
N PRO A 106 -15.88 -3.37 7.06
CA PRO A 106 -17.25 -3.29 7.54
C PRO A 106 -17.37 -3.15 9.07
#